data_AF-V6AU01-F1
#
_entry.id   AF-V6AU01-F1
#
_cell.length_a   1.000
_cell.length_b   1.000
_cell.length_c   1.000
_cell.angle_alpha   90.00
_cell.angle_beta   90.00
_cell.angle_gamma   90.00
#
_symmetry.space_group_name_H-M   'P 1'
#
loop_
_entity.id
_entity.type
_entity.pdbx_description
1 polymer ?
#
loop_
_entity_poly.entity_id
_entity_poly.type
_entity_poly.pdbx_seq_one_letter_code
_entity_poly.pdbx_strand_id
1 'polypeptide(L)'
;MESSLPLTFENIFKSEGFMIGYYIFTVATSLILIKETKRRILDLRKGIRSIIYAPAAFGIMVAYLLLVYPHAENLPILNWSWLGYNIAFGPFAMNGLWGVVPFIPLLIYMFIHINHAEEFYFRKSKKRVLIWAAAHIAMGIKIHMAIMLIPIGFVFKYIYDRNGLENAYAMHFATNIMVVAALLFTLI
;
A
#
# COMPACT_ATOMS: atom_id res chain seq x y z
N MET A 1 -16.14 -7.13 -36.73
CA MET A 1 -14.76 -7.37 -37.20
C MET A 1 -13.87 -6.80 -36.12
N GLU A 2 -13.48 -7.63 -35.15
CA GLU A 2 -12.57 -7.21 -34.07
C GLU A 2 -11.21 -6.92 -34.69
N SER A 3 -10.82 -5.65 -34.72
CA SER A 3 -9.43 -5.28 -34.99
C SER A 3 -8.61 -5.74 -33.79
N SER A 4 -7.89 -6.86 -33.94
CA SER A 4 -6.87 -7.27 -32.99
C SER A 4 -5.82 -6.16 -32.90
N LEU A 5 -5.93 -5.35 -31.84
CA LEU A 5 -4.92 -4.36 -31.50
C LEU A 5 -3.56 -5.06 -31.39
N PRO A 6 -2.48 -4.46 -31.93
CA PRO A 6 -1.16 -5.08 -31.89
C PRO A 6 -0.77 -5.35 -30.43
N LEU A 7 -0.10 -6.49 -30.23
CA LEU A 7 0.36 -6.99 -28.95
C LEU A 7 1.55 -6.14 -28.47
N THR A 8 1.29 -4.90 -28.06
CA THR A 8 2.27 -4.01 -27.45
C THR A 8 2.38 -4.30 -25.97
N PHE A 9 3.54 -4.04 -25.36
CA PHE A 9 3.75 -4.26 -23.92
C PHE A 9 2.68 -3.56 -23.06
N GLU A 10 2.26 -2.35 -23.43
CA GLU A 10 1.15 -1.65 -22.76
C GLU A 10 -0.18 -2.41 -22.84
N ASN A 11 -0.49 -3.03 -24.00
CA ASN A 11 -1.72 -3.78 -24.18
C ASN A 11 -1.72 -5.10 -23.40
N ILE A 12 -0.54 -5.69 -23.15
CA ILE A 12 -0.40 -6.89 -22.30
C ILE A 12 -0.76 -6.56 -20.85
N PHE A 13 -0.21 -5.48 -20.27
CA PHE A 13 -0.50 -5.08 -18.88
C PHE A 13 -1.94 -4.61 -18.66
N LYS A 14 -2.60 -4.12 -19.71
CA LYS A 14 -4.02 -3.73 -19.69
C LYS A 14 -4.97 -4.87 -20.04
N SER A 15 -4.47 -6.05 -20.42
CA SER A 15 -5.30 -7.18 -20.82
C SER A 15 -6.05 -7.79 -19.64
N GLU A 16 -7.26 -8.29 -19.91
CA GLU A 16 -8.05 -9.04 -18.93
C GLU A 16 -7.28 -10.24 -18.38
N GLY A 17 -6.50 -10.92 -19.22
CA GLY A 17 -5.66 -12.06 -18.83
C GLY A 17 -4.57 -11.70 -17.83
N PHE A 18 -3.88 -10.56 -18.03
CA PHE A 18 -2.89 -10.08 -17.07
C PHE A 18 -3.56 -9.69 -15.74
N MET A 19 -4.71 -9.03 -15.80
CA MET A 19 -5.48 -8.68 -14.60
C MET A 19 -5.93 -9.92 -13.82
N ILE A 20 -6.51 -10.90 -14.49
CA ILE A 20 -6.94 -12.18 -13.88
C ILE A 20 -5.74 -12.92 -13.29
N GLY A 21 -4.62 -13.00 -14.01
CA GLY A 21 -3.39 -13.62 -13.54
C GLY A 21 -2.82 -12.92 -12.29
N TYR A 22 -2.81 -11.59 -12.29
CA TYR A 22 -2.44 -10.78 -11.13
C TYR A 22 -3.35 -11.06 -9.92
N TYR A 23 -4.66 -11.17 -10.12
CA TYR A 23 -5.61 -11.51 -9.06
C TYR A 23 -5.39 -12.90 -8.51
N ILE A 24 -5.26 -13.90 -9.38
CA ILE A 24 -4.99 -15.27 -8.96
C ILE A 24 -3.68 -15.30 -8.16
N PHE A 25 -2.64 -14.63 -8.63
CA PHE A 25 -1.36 -14.58 -7.93
C PHE A 25 -1.46 -13.89 -6.57
N THR A 26 -2.10 -12.73 -6.50
CA THR A 26 -2.21 -11.93 -5.27
C THR A 26 -3.12 -12.60 -4.25
N VAL A 27 -4.26 -13.15 -4.67
CA VAL A 27 -5.19 -13.90 -3.83
C VAL A 27 -4.57 -15.22 -3.40
N ALA A 28 -3.96 -16.00 -4.30
CA ALA A 28 -3.32 -17.26 -3.95
C ALA A 28 -2.17 -17.07 -2.97
N THR A 29 -1.31 -16.07 -3.21
CA THR A 29 -0.19 -15.74 -2.30
C THR A 29 -0.71 -15.30 -0.94
N SER A 30 -1.82 -14.55 -0.92
CA SER A 30 -2.51 -14.19 0.31
C SER A 30 -3.06 -15.43 1.04
N LEU A 31 -3.68 -16.38 0.33
CA LEU A 31 -4.25 -17.61 0.91
C LEU A 31 -3.19 -18.55 1.49
N ILE A 32 -1.94 -18.53 1.00
CA ILE A 32 -0.82 -19.30 1.58
C ILE A 32 -0.61 -18.93 3.06
N LEU A 33 -0.89 -17.68 3.43
CA LEU A 33 -0.69 -17.16 4.79
C LEU A 33 -1.88 -17.42 5.73
N ILE A 34 -2.92 -18.15 5.29
CA ILE A 34 -4.15 -18.34 6.07
C ILE A 34 -3.91 -18.94 7.46
N LYS A 35 -2.91 -19.83 7.57
CA LYS A 35 -2.51 -20.46 8.84
C LYS A 35 -1.94 -19.46 9.83
N GLU A 36 -1.40 -18.35 9.36
CA GLU A 36 -0.84 -17.29 10.20
C GLU A 36 -1.90 -16.25 10.62
N THR A 37 -3.04 -16.17 9.93
CA THR A 37 -4.05 -15.11 10.13
C THR A 37 -4.47 -14.96 11.58
N LYS A 38 -4.75 -16.09 12.26
CA LYS A 38 -5.13 -16.06 13.69
C LYS A 38 -4.04 -15.44 14.55
N ARG A 39 -2.78 -15.75 14.30
CA ARG A 39 -1.64 -15.18 15.02
C ARG A 39 -1.49 -13.68 14.72
N ARG A 40 -1.62 -13.27 13.46
CA ARG A 40 -1.56 -11.86 13.06
C ARG A 40 -2.63 -11.00 13.73
N ILE A 41 -3.87 -11.51 13.82
CA ILE A 41 -4.95 -10.83 14.55
C ILE A 41 -4.62 -10.69 16.04
N LEU A 42 -4.05 -11.74 16.66
CA LEU A 42 -3.60 -11.65 18.05
C LEU A 42 -2.47 -10.64 18.23
N ASP A 43 -1.54 -10.56 17.28
CA ASP A 43 -0.44 -9.58 17.29
C ASP A 43 -0.97 -8.13 17.13
N LEU A 44 -1.97 -7.88 16.28
CA LEU A 44 -2.69 -6.59 16.21
C LEU A 44 -3.29 -6.22 17.56
N ARG A 45 -3.96 -7.18 18.21
CA ARG A 45 -4.61 -6.95 19.50
C ARG A 45 -3.60 -6.59 20.60
N LYS A 46 -2.40 -7.17 20.58
CA LYS A 46 -1.32 -6.81 21.52
C LYS A 46 -0.84 -5.37 21.31
N GLY A 47 -0.76 -4.91 20.07
CA GLY A 47 -0.30 -3.57 19.70
C GLY A 47 -1.37 -2.48 19.66
N ILE A 48 -2.63 -2.81 19.93
CA ILE A 48 -3.80 -1.94 19.66
C ILE A 48 -3.67 -0.52 20.22
N ARG A 49 -2.99 -0.35 21.36
CA ARG A 49 -2.80 0.96 22.00
C ARG A 49 -2.01 1.94 21.13
N SER A 50 -1.15 1.45 20.24
CA SER A 50 -0.34 2.28 19.35
C SER A 50 -1.09 2.78 18.11
N ILE A 51 -2.34 2.36 17.91
CA ILE A 51 -3.21 2.95 16.87
C ILE A 51 -3.39 4.45 17.07
N ILE A 52 -3.32 4.95 18.31
CA ILE A 52 -3.40 6.39 18.60
C ILE A 52 -2.32 7.23 17.88
N TYR A 53 -1.22 6.61 17.44
CA TYR A 53 -0.16 7.27 16.69
C TYR A 53 -0.38 7.26 15.17
N ALA A 54 -1.32 6.45 14.65
CA ALA A 54 -1.63 6.38 13.22
C ALA A 54 -1.97 7.75 12.59
N PRO A 55 -2.72 8.66 13.26
CA PRO A 55 -2.97 10.01 12.75
C PRO A 55 -1.70 10.81 12.42
N ALA A 56 -0.57 10.56 13.08
CA ALA A 56 0.68 11.26 12.77
C ALA A 56 1.23 10.84 11.39
N ALA A 57 1.25 9.53 11.11
CA ALA A 57 1.65 9.00 9.81
C ALA A 57 0.67 9.41 8.71
N PHE A 58 -0.64 9.30 8.98
CA PHE A 58 -1.68 9.75 8.06
C PHE A 58 -1.60 11.26 7.79
N GLY A 59 -1.32 12.07 8.82
CA GLY A 59 -1.16 13.52 8.70
C GLY A 59 0.00 13.92 7.79
N ILE A 60 1.12 13.17 7.79
CA ILE A 60 2.22 13.38 6.84
C ILE A 60 1.72 13.18 5.40
N MET A 61 0.93 12.13 5.15
CA MET A 61 0.35 11.90 3.83
C MET A 61 -0.62 13.03 3.42
N VAL A 62 -1.50 13.47 4.31
CA VAL A 62 -2.42 14.58 4.01
C VAL A 62 -1.65 15.88 3.73
N ALA A 63 -0.65 16.22 4.55
CA ALA A 63 0.19 17.40 4.33
C ALA A 63 0.91 17.31 2.98
N TYR A 64 1.41 16.14 2.62
CA TYR A 64 2.01 15.90 1.32
C TYR A 64 1.01 16.13 0.17
N LEU A 65 -0.20 15.58 0.26
CA LEU A 65 -1.23 15.71 -0.76
C LEU A 65 -1.66 17.17 -0.97
N LEU A 66 -1.71 17.97 0.10
CA LEU A 66 -2.12 19.37 0.03
C LEU A 66 -0.99 20.30 -0.43
N LEU A 67 0.25 20.05 0.01
CA LEU A 67 1.35 21.01 -0.15
C LEU A 67 2.35 20.64 -1.23
N VAL A 68 2.60 19.36 -1.45
CA VAL A 68 3.70 18.89 -2.31
C VAL A 68 3.18 18.28 -3.60
N TYR A 69 2.12 17.49 -3.53
CA TYR A 69 1.54 16.78 -4.68
C TYR A 69 1.22 17.71 -5.87
N PRO A 70 0.57 18.89 -5.70
CA PRO A 70 0.26 19.77 -6.84
C PRO A 70 1.48 20.27 -7.61
N HIS A 71 2.65 20.26 -6.98
CA HIS A 71 3.91 20.66 -7.60
C HIS A 71 4.69 19.46 -8.14
N ALA A 72 4.74 18.36 -7.38
CA ALA A 72 5.50 17.16 -7.73
C ALA A 72 4.93 16.45 -8.97
N GLU A 73 3.61 16.48 -9.15
CA GLU A 73 2.91 15.87 -10.30
C GLU A 73 3.25 16.57 -11.63
N ASN A 74 3.81 17.78 -11.61
CA ASN A 74 4.23 18.48 -12.84
C ASN A 74 5.65 18.13 -13.29
N LEU A 75 6.41 17.34 -12.51
CA LEU A 75 7.79 16.97 -12.82
C LEU A 75 7.84 15.56 -13.42
N PRO A 76 8.15 15.40 -14.72
CA PRO A 76 8.06 14.11 -15.42
C PRO A 76 8.87 13.00 -14.75
N ILE A 77 10.09 13.31 -14.29
CA ILE A 77 10.96 12.33 -13.64
C ILE A 77 10.36 11.80 -12.33
N LEU A 78 9.62 12.63 -11.60
CA LEU A 78 9.04 12.25 -10.32
C LEU A 78 7.78 11.38 -10.48
N ASN A 79 7.10 11.48 -11.63
CA ASN A 79 5.93 10.69 -11.98
C ASN A 79 6.24 9.27 -12.43
N TRP A 80 7.51 8.95 -12.65
CA TRP A 80 7.90 7.61 -13.07
C TRP A 80 7.58 6.58 -11.99
N SER A 81 7.10 5.41 -12.42
CA SER A 81 6.94 4.21 -11.60
C SER A 81 7.20 2.98 -12.47
N TRP A 82 7.54 1.84 -11.87
CA TRP A 82 7.87 0.65 -12.66
C TRP A 82 6.64 0.10 -13.40
N LEU A 83 5.51 -0.07 -12.69
CA LEU A 83 4.31 -0.72 -13.24
C LEU A 83 3.37 0.25 -13.96
N GLY A 84 3.52 1.57 -13.79
CA GLY A 84 2.62 2.58 -14.36
C GLY A 84 1.25 2.69 -13.66
N TYR A 85 0.92 1.79 -12.73
CA TYR A 85 -0.30 1.81 -11.90
C TYR A 85 -0.02 1.23 -10.50
N ASN A 86 -0.83 1.61 -9.50
CA ASN A 86 -0.69 1.13 -8.13
C ASN A 86 -1.25 -0.30 -7.97
N ILE A 87 -0.40 -1.23 -7.56
CA ILE A 87 -0.73 -2.65 -7.38
C ILE A 87 -1.86 -2.88 -6.34
N ALA A 88 -1.96 -2.03 -5.32
CA ALA A 88 -2.94 -2.20 -4.25
C ALA A 88 -4.38 -1.85 -4.70
N PHE A 89 -4.55 -0.90 -5.61
CA PHE A 89 -5.88 -0.43 -6.04
C PHE A 89 -6.27 -0.88 -7.46
N GLY A 90 -5.32 -1.36 -8.25
CA GLY A 90 -5.58 -2.00 -9.54
C GLY A 90 -6.35 -1.13 -10.54
N PRO A 91 -6.89 -1.72 -11.62
CA PRO A 91 -7.63 -1.02 -12.67
C PRO A 91 -9.03 -0.57 -12.23
N PHE A 92 -9.50 -0.99 -11.06
CA PHE A 92 -10.86 -0.76 -10.60
C PHE A 92 -11.07 0.60 -9.92
N ALA A 93 -9.99 1.33 -9.62
CA ALA A 93 -10.09 2.71 -9.15
C ALA A 93 -10.87 3.61 -10.15
N MET A 94 -10.84 3.25 -11.43
CA MET A 94 -11.58 3.96 -12.49
C MET A 94 -13.08 3.62 -12.54
N ASN A 95 -13.52 2.58 -11.83
CA ASN A 95 -14.92 2.14 -11.79
C ASN A 95 -15.71 2.72 -10.60
N GLY A 96 -15.19 3.79 -9.98
CA GLY A 96 -15.79 4.46 -8.84
C GLY A 96 -15.90 3.58 -7.60
N LEU A 97 -16.75 3.97 -6.65
CA LEU A 97 -16.92 3.28 -5.36
C LEU A 97 -17.24 1.79 -5.51
N TRP A 98 -18.16 1.44 -6.41
CA TRP A 98 -18.60 0.06 -6.62
C TRP A 98 -17.52 -0.83 -7.24
N GLY A 99 -16.54 -0.24 -7.92
CA GLY A 99 -15.34 -0.94 -8.38
C GLY A 99 -14.43 -1.38 -7.24
N VAL A 100 -14.37 -0.62 -6.13
CA VAL A 100 -13.41 -0.86 -5.03
C VAL A 100 -14.03 -1.68 -3.89
N VAL A 101 -15.30 -1.47 -3.58
CA VAL A 101 -15.99 -2.10 -2.43
C VAL A 101 -15.83 -3.63 -2.38
N PRO A 102 -16.00 -4.40 -3.48
CA PRO A 102 -15.83 -5.85 -3.46
C PRO A 102 -14.44 -6.32 -3.03
N PHE A 103 -13.42 -5.48 -3.16
CA PHE A 103 -12.04 -5.80 -2.83
C PHE A 103 -11.63 -5.44 -1.41
N ILE A 104 -12.48 -4.74 -0.66
CA ILE A 104 -12.19 -4.35 0.73
C ILE A 104 -11.81 -5.55 1.61
N PRO A 105 -12.52 -6.70 1.58
CA PRO A 105 -12.14 -7.86 2.39
C PRO A 105 -10.74 -8.40 2.06
N LEU A 106 -10.39 -8.42 0.77
CA LEU A 106 -9.07 -8.85 0.31
C LEU A 106 -7.98 -7.85 0.76
N LEU A 107 -8.25 -6.55 0.64
CA LEU A 107 -7.34 -5.49 1.09
C LEU A 107 -7.08 -5.57 2.60
N ILE A 108 -8.14 -5.75 3.41
CA ILE A 108 -8.01 -5.93 4.85
C ILE A 108 -7.16 -7.18 5.15
N TYR A 109 -7.43 -8.29 4.47
CA TYR A 109 -6.66 -9.51 4.62
C TYR A 109 -5.17 -9.28 4.26
N MET A 110 -4.89 -8.60 3.15
CA MET A 110 -3.53 -8.23 2.76
C MET A 110 -2.86 -7.35 3.80
N PHE A 111 -3.53 -6.33 4.34
CA PHE A 111 -2.97 -5.47 5.39
C PHE A 111 -2.66 -6.24 6.67
N ILE A 112 -3.47 -7.24 7.04
CA ILE A 112 -3.18 -8.10 8.19
C ILE A 112 -1.82 -8.79 8.01
N HIS A 113 -1.49 -9.25 6.81
CA HIS A 113 -0.26 -10.02 6.59
C HIS A 113 0.94 -9.17 6.17
N ILE A 114 0.76 -8.33 5.15
CA ILE A 114 1.81 -7.51 4.56
C ILE A 114 2.33 -6.52 5.58
N ASN A 115 1.47 -5.79 6.30
CA ASN A 115 1.96 -4.79 7.25
C ASN A 115 2.81 -5.44 8.35
N HIS A 116 2.41 -6.63 8.84
CA HIS A 116 3.24 -7.35 9.81
C HIS A 116 4.60 -7.72 9.21
N ALA A 117 4.62 -8.27 7.99
CA ALA A 117 5.86 -8.64 7.31
C ALA A 117 6.76 -7.40 7.10
N GLU A 118 6.18 -6.30 6.66
CA GLU A 118 6.91 -5.06 6.44
C GLU A 118 7.54 -4.53 7.72
N GLU A 119 6.79 -4.52 8.83
CA GLU A 119 7.33 -4.10 10.11
C GLU A 119 8.45 -5.05 10.59
N PHE A 120 8.27 -6.35 10.41
CA PHE A 120 9.26 -7.37 10.80
C PHE A 120 10.57 -7.28 10.00
N TYR A 121 10.51 -7.01 8.70
CA TYR A 121 11.68 -7.00 7.84
C TYR A 121 12.35 -5.63 7.74
N PHE A 122 11.59 -4.54 7.71
CA PHE A 122 12.10 -3.23 7.30
C PHE A 122 12.34 -2.23 8.43
N ARG A 123 11.76 -2.40 9.63
CA ARG A 123 12.00 -1.45 10.75
C ARG A 123 13.25 -1.70 11.56
N LYS A 124 13.93 -2.83 11.33
CA LYS A 124 15.17 -3.21 11.99
C LYS A 124 16.31 -2.18 11.86
N SER A 125 16.31 -1.34 10.81
CA SER A 125 17.30 -0.28 10.67
C SER A 125 16.80 0.88 9.80
N LYS A 126 17.40 2.06 9.95
CA LYS A 126 17.09 3.23 9.12
C LYS A 126 17.33 2.97 7.62
N LYS A 127 18.40 2.24 7.28
CA LYS A 127 18.69 1.83 5.90
C LYS A 127 17.56 0.98 5.30
N ARG A 128 16.98 0.07 6.09
CA ARG A 128 15.88 -0.79 5.63
C ARG A 128 14.57 -0.02 5.45
N VAL A 129 14.34 1.07 6.19
CA VAL A 129 13.22 1.98 5.93
C VAL A 129 13.34 2.63 4.55
N LEU A 130 14.55 3.05 4.16
CA LEU A 130 14.78 3.60 2.82
C LEU A 130 14.56 2.56 1.73
N ILE A 131 15.01 1.30 1.96
CA ILE A 131 14.77 0.19 1.03
C ILE A 131 13.26 -0.08 0.88
N TRP A 132 12.51 -0.08 1.99
CA TRP A 132 11.06 -0.24 1.97
C TRP A 132 10.38 0.84 1.14
N ALA A 133 10.74 2.12 1.35
CA ALA A 133 10.20 3.22 0.56
C ALA A 133 10.54 3.08 -0.94
N ALA A 134 11.77 2.71 -1.28
CA ALA A 134 12.18 2.49 -2.67
C ALA A 134 11.48 1.29 -3.32
N ALA A 135 11.21 0.22 -2.57
CA ALA A 135 10.50 -0.96 -3.07
C ALA A 135 9.08 -0.62 -3.55
N HIS A 136 8.45 0.43 -3.02
CA HIS A 136 7.15 0.89 -3.50
C HIS A 136 7.18 1.38 -4.96
N ILE A 137 8.33 1.86 -5.44
CA ILE A 137 8.48 2.25 -6.86
C ILE A 137 8.31 1.03 -7.77
N ALA A 138 8.87 -0.11 -7.37
CA ALA A 138 8.68 -1.39 -8.07
C ALA A 138 7.22 -1.88 -8.02
N MET A 139 6.47 -1.49 -6.98
CA MET A 139 5.03 -1.75 -6.83
C MET A 139 4.13 -0.75 -7.57
N GLY A 140 4.71 0.12 -8.41
CA GLY A 140 3.96 1.07 -9.22
C GLY A 140 3.59 2.38 -8.50
N ILE A 141 4.18 2.64 -7.34
CA ILE A 141 4.09 3.94 -6.68
C ILE A 141 5.07 4.91 -7.35
N LYS A 142 4.62 6.13 -7.64
CA LYS A 142 5.46 7.17 -8.25
C LYS A 142 6.62 7.56 -7.33
N ILE A 143 7.76 7.99 -7.90
CA ILE A 143 8.96 8.38 -7.13
C ILE A 143 8.61 9.43 -6.06
N HIS A 144 7.84 10.46 -6.39
CA HIS A 144 7.50 11.49 -5.39
C HIS A 144 6.69 10.95 -4.21
N MET A 145 5.80 9.98 -4.45
CA MET A 145 5.05 9.30 -3.39
C MET A 145 5.97 8.40 -2.57
N ALA A 146 6.91 7.69 -3.21
CA ALA A 146 7.91 6.88 -2.50
C ALA A 146 8.80 7.74 -1.59
N ILE A 147 9.15 8.96 -1.99
CA ILE A 147 9.87 9.92 -1.14
C ILE A 147 9.03 10.31 0.08
N MET A 148 7.72 10.55 -0.09
CA MET A 148 6.79 10.83 1.01
C MET A 148 6.68 9.66 2.00
N LEU A 149 6.83 8.42 1.56
CA LEU A 149 6.83 7.26 2.45
C LEU A 149 8.01 7.25 3.43
N ILE A 150 9.12 7.93 3.12
CA ILE A 150 10.31 7.96 3.99
C ILE A 150 9.99 8.50 5.40
N PRO A 151 9.45 9.72 5.57
CA PRO A 151 9.09 10.22 6.90
C PRO A 151 8.05 9.32 7.59
N ILE A 152 7.06 8.79 6.88
CA ILE A 152 6.08 7.84 7.44
C ILE A 152 6.77 6.58 7.99
N GLY A 153 7.67 5.98 7.20
CA GLY A 153 8.44 4.80 7.60
C GLY A 153 9.34 5.06 8.80
N PHE A 154 9.81 6.30 9.00
CA PHE A 154 10.52 6.69 10.21
C PHE A 154 9.60 6.82 11.43
N VAL A 155 8.36 7.27 11.27
CA VAL A 155 7.37 7.25 12.38
C VAL A 155 7.08 5.81 12.80
N PHE A 156 6.84 4.91 11.85
CA PHE A 156 6.65 3.49 12.16
C PHE A 156 7.89 2.88 12.83
N LYS A 157 9.09 3.22 12.36
CA LYS A 157 10.33 2.79 12.99
C LYS A 157 10.46 3.32 14.43
N TYR A 158 10.08 4.57 14.68
CA TYR A 158 10.13 5.14 16.02
C TYR A 158 9.26 4.34 17.00
N ILE A 159 8.04 3.97 16.60
CA ILE A 159 7.17 3.11 17.40
C ILE A 159 7.74 1.69 17.52
N TYR A 160 8.33 1.14 16.45
CA TYR A 160 9.01 -0.16 16.50
C TYR A 160 10.12 -0.19 17.55
N ASP A 161 10.99 0.83 17.55
CA ASP A 161 12.14 0.91 18.47
C ASP A 161 11.68 1.15 19.92
N ARG A 162 10.58 1.87 20.14
CA ARG A 162 10.05 2.21 21.48
C ARG A 162 9.14 1.15 22.08
N ASN A 163 8.31 0.53 21.26
CA ASN A 163 7.16 -0.27 21.71
C ASN A 163 7.14 -1.68 21.09
N GLY A 164 8.04 -1.99 20.16
CA GLY A 164 8.16 -3.31 19.56
C GLY A 164 7.31 -3.51 18.30
N LEU A 165 7.48 -4.70 17.71
CA LEU A 165 6.90 -5.10 16.43
C LEU A 165 5.37 -4.96 16.40
N GLU A 166 4.69 -5.52 17.40
CA GLU A 166 3.23 -5.57 17.44
C GLU A 166 2.60 -4.17 17.45
N ASN A 167 3.25 -3.23 18.14
CA ASN A 167 2.80 -1.84 18.22
C ASN A 167 2.99 -1.08 16.90
N ALA A 168 4.15 -1.23 16.27
CA ALA A 168 4.39 -0.65 14.94
C ALA A 168 3.45 -1.25 13.89
N TYR A 169 3.21 -2.57 13.97
CA TYR A 169 2.28 -3.28 13.10
C TYR A 169 0.85 -2.79 13.25
N ALA A 170 0.35 -2.65 14.49
CA ALA A 170 -0.99 -2.12 14.74
C ALA A 170 -1.15 -0.67 14.24
N MET A 171 -0.14 0.18 14.48
CA MET A 171 -0.12 1.54 13.96
C MET A 171 -0.14 1.58 12.42
N HIS A 172 0.69 0.76 11.77
CA HIS A 172 0.76 0.69 10.32
C HIS A 172 -0.57 0.17 9.73
N PHE A 173 -1.12 -0.90 10.30
CA PHE A 173 -2.45 -1.40 9.94
C PHE A 173 -3.51 -0.30 10.00
N ALA A 174 -3.60 0.41 11.13
CA ALA A 174 -4.54 1.51 11.26
C ALA A 174 -4.30 2.65 10.26
N THR A 175 -3.04 2.98 9.98
CA THR A 175 -2.70 4.00 8.96
C THR A 175 -3.22 3.59 7.59
N ASN A 176 -3.03 2.33 7.19
CA ASN A 176 -3.53 1.84 5.89
C ASN A 176 -5.06 1.79 5.84
N ILE A 177 -5.73 1.48 6.96
CA ILE A 177 -7.20 1.60 7.05
C ILE A 177 -7.65 3.05 6.87
N MET A 178 -6.96 4.03 7.48
CA MET A 178 -7.26 5.46 7.29
C MET A 178 -7.07 5.89 5.83
N VAL A 179 -6.01 5.40 5.16
CA VAL A 179 -5.75 5.65 3.73
C VAL A 179 -6.90 5.12 2.88
N VAL A 180 -7.33 3.88 3.09
CA VAL A 180 -8.44 3.28 2.35
C VAL A 180 -9.74 4.03 2.63
N ALA A 181 -10.03 4.38 3.88
CA ALA A 181 -11.21 5.17 4.22
C ALA A 181 -11.20 6.53 3.51
N ALA A 182 -10.08 7.24 3.52
CA ALA A 182 -9.92 8.51 2.82
C ALA A 182 -10.12 8.35 1.31
N LEU A 183 -9.56 7.31 0.69
CA LEU A 183 -9.80 7.01 -0.72
C LEU A 183 -11.29 6.78 -1.00
N LEU A 184 -11.98 5.98 -0.19
CA LEU A 184 -13.41 5.74 -0.38
C LEU A 184 -14.23 7.04 -0.30
N PHE A 185 -13.88 7.96 0.60
CA PHE A 185 -14.51 9.29 0.65
C PHE A 185 -14.28 10.13 -0.60
N THR A 186 -13.19 9.92 -1.34
CA THR A 186 -12.96 10.60 -2.63
C THR A 186 -13.71 9.98 -3.82
N LEU A 187 -14.31 8.81 -3.63
CA LEU A 187 -15.05 8.06 -4.66
C LEU A 187 -16.58 8.17 -4.53
N ILE A 188 -17.06 8.92 -3.53
CA ILE A 188 -18.47 9.29 -3.32
C ILE A 188 -18.74 10.61 -4.05
#